data_AF-A0A1Y1XVH4-F1
#
_entry.id   AF-A0A1Y1XVH4-F1
#
_cell.length_a   1.000
_cell.length_b   1.000
_cell.length_c   1.000
_cell.angle_alpha   90.00
_cell.angle_beta   90.00
_cell.angle_gamma   90.00
#
_symmetry.space_group_name_H-M   'P 1'
#
loop_
_entity.id
_entity.type
_entity.pdbx_description
1 polymer ?
#
loop_
_entity_poly.entity_id
_entity_poly.type
_entity_poly.pdbx_seq_one_letter_code
_entity_poly.pdbx_strand_id
1 'polypeptide(L)'
;MERRNIQVYEYLCHIGEAKDWLETCIEEEIAPIDKIEQSLRDGVIIAKIARIYEPSSVKKIFQDPRIQYRHSDNINYFLDAIRKIGLPENFHFELTDLYAKKNLPKVIYCIHALGYLLK
;
A
#
# COMPACT_ATOMS: atom_id res chain seq x y z
N MET A 1 13.61 -22.21 -18.45
CA MET A 1 12.39 -21.38 -18.55
C MET A 1 11.51 -21.48 -17.30
N GLU A 2 11.51 -22.60 -16.58
CA GLU A 2 10.66 -22.85 -15.39
C GLU A 2 10.87 -21.89 -14.20
N ARG A 3 12.10 -21.51 -13.84
CA ARG A 3 12.35 -20.65 -12.65
C ARG A 3 11.72 -19.26 -12.74
N ARG A 4 11.63 -18.66 -13.93
CA ARG A 4 11.02 -17.34 -14.14
C ARG A 4 9.50 -17.38 -13.95
N ASN A 5 8.86 -18.48 -14.35
CA ASN A 5 7.43 -18.63 -14.17
C ASN A 5 7.09 -18.75 -12.68
N ILE A 6 7.85 -19.56 -11.93
CA ILE A 6 7.67 -19.72 -10.48
C ILE A 6 7.74 -18.36 -9.74
N GLN A 7 8.75 -17.54 -10.04
CA GLN A 7 8.90 -16.22 -9.41
C GLN A 7 7.73 -15.26 -9.69
N VAL A 8 7.17 -15.30 -10.90
CA VAL A 8 6.00 -14.48 -11.25
C VAL A 8 4.75 -14.98 -10.50
N TYR A 9 4.55 -16.29 -10.41
CA TYR A 9 3.44 -16.87 -9.65
C TYR A 9 3.54 -16.55 -8.14
N GLU A 10 4.72 -16.67 -7.55
CA GLU A 10 4.96 -16.30 -6.15
C GLU A 10 4.66 -14.82 -5.90
N TYR A 11 5.11 -13.93 -6.78
CA TYR A 11 4.81 -12.50 -6.69
C TYR A 11 3.31 -12.21 -6.76
N LEU A 12 2.57 -12.87 -7.66
CA LEU A 12 1.12 -12.74 -7.76
C LEU A 12 0.40 -13.24 -6.50
N CYS A 13 0.90 -14.31 -5.88
CA CYS A 13 0.39 -14.80 -4.60
C CYS A 13 0.55 -13.75 -3.50
N HIS A 14 1.73 -13.15 -3.37
CA HIS A 14 1.97 -12.07 -2.40
C HIS A 14 1.13 -10.83 -2.65
N ILE A 15 0.85 -10.50 -3.91
CA ILE A 15 -0.09 -9.42 -4.23
C ILE A 15 -1.51 -9.79 -3.77
N GLY A 16 -1.96 -11.03 -4.01
CA GLY A 16 -3.26 -11.51 -3.57
C GLY A 16 -3.41 -11.45 -2.04
N GLU A 17 -2.42 -11.92 -1.30
CA GLU A 17 -2.41 -11.84 0.17
C GLU A 17 -2.47 -10.39 0.69
N ALA A 18 -1.70 -9.48 0.06
CA ALA A 18 -1.74 -8.06 0.41
C ALA A 18 -3.11 -7.43 0.08
N LYS A 19 -3.71 -7.82 -1.06
CA LYS A 19 -5.06 -7.41 -1.45
C LYS A 19 -6.08 -7.82 -0.39
N ASP A 20 -6.12 -9.10 -0.04
CA ASP A 20 -7.10 -9.64 0.89
C ASP A 20 -6.98 -8.98 2.27
N TRP A 21 -5.75 -8.71 2.71
CA TRP A 21 -5.52 -7.96 3.94
C TRP A 21 -6.05 -6.52 3.85
N LEU A 22 -5.76 -5.80 2.76
CA LEU A 22 -6.25 -4.44 2.56
C LEU A 22 -7.78 -4.37 2.57
N GLU A 23 -8.45 -5.26 1.82
CA GLU A 23 -9.92 -5.36 1.75
C GLU A 23 -10.52 -5.67 3.12
N THR A 24 -9.91 -6.58 3.87
CA THR A 24 -10.35 -6.93 5.23
C THR A 24 -10.28 -5.71 6.15
N CYS A 25 -9.22 -4.91 6.05
CA CYS A 25 -9.06 -3.73 6.90
C CYS A 25 -10.04 -2.59 6.55
N ILE A 26 -10.30 -2.33 5.26
CA ILE A 26 -11.17 -1.21 4.85
C ILE A 26 -12.64 -1.61 4.66
N GLU A 27 -12.96 -2.91 4.73
CA GLU A 27 -14.30 -3.47 4.48
C GLU A 27 -14.89 -3.09 3.11
N GLU A 28 -14.03 -2.92 2.10
CA GLU A 28 -14.40 -2.56 0.73
C GLU A 28 -13.64 -3.45 -0.26
N GLU A 29 -14.29 -3.78 -1.38
CA GLU A 29 -13.67 -4.49 -2.50
C GLU A 29 -12.72 -3.54 -3.25
N ILE A 30 -11.47 -3.97 -3.48
CA ILE A 30 -10.48 -3.20 -4.24
C ILE A 30 -10.28 -3.79 -5.64
N ALA A 31 -9.51 -3.07 -6.45
CA ALA A 31 -9.22 -3.49 -7.82
C ALA A 31 -8.64 -4.93 -7.87
N PRO A 32 -8.91 -5.67 -8.95
CA PRO A 32 -8.37 -7.02 -9.12
C PRO A 32 -6.83 -7.02 -9.12
N ILE A 33 -6.25 -8.20 -8.89
CA ILE A 33 -4.79 -8.40 -8.70
C ILE A 33 -3.97 -7.79 -9.85
N ASP A 34 -4.45 -7.83 -11.09
CA ASP A 34 -3.78 -7.25 -12.26
C ASP A 34 -3.74 -5.70 -12.25
N LYS A 35 -4.55 -5.05 -11.42
CA LYS A 35 -4.72 -3.59 -11.36
C LYS A 35 -4.41 -2.98 -10.00
N ILE A 36 -4.11 -3.78 -8.98
CA ILE A 36 -3.91 -3.28 -7.62
C ILE A 36 -2.73 -2.31 -7.51
N GLU A 37 -1.63 -2.57 -8.20
CA GLU A 37 -0.49 -1.65 -8.24
C GLU A 37 -0.88 -0.26 -8.80
N GLN A 38 -1.83 -0.23 -9.73
CA GLN A 38 -2.36 1.00 -10.28
C GLN A 38 -3.38 1.66 -9.35
N SER A 39 -4.20 0.90 -8.64
CA SER A 39 -5.19 1.44 -7.70
C SER A 39 -4.56 2.01 -6.44
N LEU A 40 -3.44 1.46 -5.96
CA LEU A 40 -2.72 1.98 -4.79
C LEU A 40 -2.03 3.33 -5.06
N ARG A 41 -1.84 3.72 -6.33
CA ARG A 41 -1.01 4.85 -6.73
C ARG A 41 -1.55 6.22 -6.28
N ASP A 42 -2.86 6.35 -6.14
CA ASP A 42 -3.49 7.57 -5.61
C ASP A 42 -3.33 7.70 -4.08
N GLY A 43 -2.84 6.65 -3.42
CA GLY A 43 -2.65 6.58 -1.98
C GLY A 43 -3.96 6.51 -1.19
N VAL A 44 -5.13 6.48 -1.83
CA VAL A 44 -6.43 6.56 -1.14
C VAL A 44 -6.63 5.34 -0.24
N ILE A 45 -6.39 4.15 -0.79
CA ILE A 45 -6.55 2.88 -0.05
C ILE A 45 -5.63 2.86 1.17
N ILE A 46 -4.34 3.10 0.99
CA ILE A 46 -3.38 3.10 2.11
C ILE A 46 -3.64 4.24 3.11
N ALA A 47 -4.16 5.39 2.67
CA ALA A 47 -4.53 6.47 3.58
C ALA A 47 -5.79 6.11 4.41
N LYS A 48 -6.70 5.28 3.89
CA LYS A 48 -7.80 4.72 4.68
C LYS A 48 -7.27 3.78 5.77
N ILE A 49 -6.33 2.90 5.45
CA ILE A 49 -5.64 2.05 6.44
C ILE A 49 -4.97 2.89 7.52
N ALA A 50 -4.21 3.92 7.11
CA ALA A 50 -3.57 4.85 8.03
C ALA A 50 -4.59 5.50 8.98
N ARG A 51 -5.78 5.85 8.48
CA ARG A 51 -6.84 6.46 9.29
C ARG A 51 -7.45 5.50 10.30
N ILE A 52 -7.55 4.21 9.96
CA ILE A 52 -8.10 3.17 10.83
C ILE A 52 -7.15 2.92 12.01
N TYR A 53 -5.85 2.74 11.73
CA TYR A 53 -4.88 2.34 12.74
C TYR A 53 -4.20 3.52 13.45
N GLU A 54 -4.07 4.67 12.79
CA GLU A 54 -3.43 5.86 13.36
C GLU A 54 -4.12 7.15 12.86
N PRO A 55 -5.33 7.45 13.36
CA PRO A 55 -6.15 8.55 12.87
C PRO A 55 -5.48 9.92 13.02
N SER A 56 -4.53 10.09 13.96
CA SER A 56 -3.83 11.36 14.16
C SER A 56 -2.94 11.76 12.98
N SER A 57 -2.51 10.77 12.17
CA SER A 57 -1.65 11.00 10.99
C SER A 57 -2.44 11.47 9.78
N VAL A 58 -3.75 11.24 9.73
CA VAL A 58 -4.57 11.47 8.54
C VAL A 58 -5.48 12.67 8.72
N LYS A 59 -5.10 13.83 8.16
CA LYS A 59 -5.97 15.02 8.17
C LYS A 59 -7.18 14.85 7.27
N LYS A 60 -6.95 14.81 5.95
CA LYS A 60 -8.00 14.68 4.94
C LYS A 60 -7.48 13.87 3.76
N ILE A 61 -8.10 12.72 3.52
CA ILE A 61 -7.83 11.90 2.34
C ILE A 61 -8.33 12.67 1.11
N PHE A 62 -7.45 12.84 0.14
CA PHE A 62 -7.75 13.45 -1.14
C PHE A 62 -8.18 12.38 -2.14
N GLN A 63 -9.32 12.56 -2.80
CA GLN A 63 -9.85 11.61 -3.78
C GLN A 63 -10.19 12.37 -5.06
N ASP A 64 -9.62 11.94 -6.19
CA ASP A 64 -9.88 12.49 -7.51
C ASP A 64 -9.61 11.41 -8.56
N PRO A 65 -10.46 11.26 -9.59
CA PRO A 65 -10.25 10.29 -10.66
C PRO A 65 -8.92 10.47 -11.41
N ARG A 66 -8.35 11.68 -11.42
CA ARG A 66 -7.08 11.98 -12.06
C ARG A 66 -5.95 12.01 -11.04
N ILE A 67 -4.87 11.28 -11.37
CA ILE A 67 -3.62 11.35 -10.61
C ILE A 67 -3.06 12.77 -10.72
N GLN A 68 -2.87 13.41 -9.58
CA GLN A 68 -2.30 14.75 -9.44
C GLN A 68 -1.34 14.77 -8.24
N TYR A 69 -0.51 15.80 -8.15
CA TYR A 69 0.52 15.90 -7.12
C TYR A 69 -0.04 15.80 -5.69
N ARG A 70 -1.27 16.27 -5.47
CA ARG A 70 -1.95 16.24 -4.18
C ARG A 70 -2.17 14.84 -3.61
N HIS A 71 -2.17 13.80 -4.44
CA HIS A 71 -2.22 12.41 -3.95
C HIS A 71 -0.96 12.00 -3.19
N SER A 72 0.15 12.74 -3.33
CA SER A 72 1.33 12.54 -2.48
C SER A 72 1.01 12.72 -1.00
N ASP A 73 0.04 13.58 -0.65
CA ASP A 73 -0.39 13.77 0.74
C ASP A 73 -0.97 12.47 1.32
N ASN A 74 -1.76 11.72 0.54
CA ASN A 74 -2.32 10.44 0.98
C ASN A 74 -1.22 9.42 1.33
N ILE A 75 -0.20 9.34 0.46
CA ILE A 75 0.95 8.45 0.66
C ILE A 75 1.75 8.92 1.88
N ASN A 76 1.98 10.22 2.04
CA ASN A 76 2.68 10.78 3.19
C ASN A 76 1.95 10.52 4.50
N TYR A 77 0.61 10.58 4.53
CA TYR A 77 -0.17 10.21 5.71
C TYR A 77 0.04 8.76 6.11
N PHE A 78 0.10 7.84 5.14
CA PHE A 78 0.41 6.45 5.42
C PHE A 78 1.83 6.27 5.95
N LEU A 79 2.82 6.94 5.35
CA LEU A 79 4.21 6.88 5.82
C LEU A 79 4.38 7.47 7.23
N ASP A 80 3.62 8.51 7.58
CA ASP A 80 3.59 9.04 8.95
C ASP A 80 2.93 8.06 9.93
N ALA A 81 1.82 7.43 9.51
CA ALA A 81 1.12 6.43 10.32
C ALA A 81 2.01 5.23 10.65
N ILE A 82 2.66 4.60 9.66
CA ILE A 82 3.51 3.42 9.92
C ILE A 82 4.72 3.74 10.82
N ARG A 83 5.23 4.98 10.78
CA ARG A 83 6.28 5.45 11.69
C ARG A 83 5.77 5.53 13.13
N LYS A 84 4.58 6.10 13.34
CA LYS A 84 3.98 6.20 14.68
C LYS A 84 3.55 4.86 15.26
N ILE A 85 3.07 3.96 14.40
CA ILE A 85 2.74 2.57 14.77
C ILE A 85 4.02 1.80 15.17
N GLY A 86 5.21 2.27 14.76
CA GLY A 86 6.49 1.67 15.12
C GLY A 86 6.96 0.58 14.15
N LEU A 87 6.48 0.58 12.90
CA LEU A 87 7.01 -0.30 11.87
C LEU A 87 8.50 0.04 11.65
N PRO A 88 9.42 -0.94 11.63
CA PRO A 88 10.84 -0.65 11.42
C PRO A 88 11.13 -0.05 10.03
N GLU A 89 12.06 0.91 9.96
CA GLU A 89 12.32 1.70 8.75
C GLU A 89 12.78 0.88 7.54
N ASN A 90 13.40 -0.29 7.76
CA ASN A 90 13.81 -1.19 6.68
C ASN A 90 12.62 -1.75 5.88
N PHE A 91 11.40 -1.70 6.43
CA PHE A 91 10.18 -2.09 5.74
C PHE A 91 9.49 -0.92 5.03
N HIS A 92 9.90 0.32 5.28
CA HIS A 92 9.23 1.51 4.72
C HIS A 92 9.58 1.68 3.24
N PHE A 93 8.60 2.06 2.44
CA PHE A 93 8.81 2.53 1.07
C PHE A 93 8.89 4.07 1.03
N GLU A 94 9.35 4.61 -0.09
CA GLU A 94 9.41 6.05 -0.35
C GLU A 94 8.25 6.51 -1.23
N LEU A 95 7.87 7.78 -1.15
CA LEU A 95 6.82 8.36 -2.00
C LEU A 95 7.00 8.00 -3.49
N THR A 96 8.22 8.05 -4.01
CA THR A 96 8.50 7.73 -5.41
C THR A 96 8.35 6.25 -5.77
N ASP A 97 8.48 5.35 -4.79
CA ASP A 97 8.33 3.91 -5.01
C ASP A 97 6.92 3.58 -5.49
N LEU A 98 5.91 4.23 -4.90
CA LEU A 98 4.50 4.09 -5.28
C LEU A 98 4.07 5.12 -6.34
N TYR A 99 4.29 6.42 -6.09
CA TYR A 99 3.78 7.49 -6.94
C TYR A 99 4.37 7.47 -8.36
N ALA A 100 5.67 7.20 -8.47
CA ALA A 100 6.38 7.09 -9.75
C ALA A 100 6.61 5.63 -10.17
N LYS A 101 6.05 4.67 -9.42
CA LYS A 101 6.23 3.21 -9.63
C LYS A 101 7.69 2.78 -9.70
N LYS A 102 8.58 3.42 -8.94
CA LYS A 102 10.00 3.06 -8.94
C LYS A 102 10.26 1.68 -8.32
N ASN A 103 9.48 1.30 -7.29
CA ASN A 103 9.70 0.05 -6.56
C ASN A 103 8.40 -0.46 -5.89
N LEU A 104 7.48 -0.94 -6.70
CA LEU A 104 6.20 -1.50 -6.23
C LEU A 104 6.37 -2.75 -5.34
N PRO A 105 7.33 -3.68 -5.60
CA PRO A 105 7.57 -4.79 -4.69
C PRO A 105 7.86 -4.35 -3.24
N LYS A 106 8.57 -3.23 -3.06
CA LYS A 106 8.83 -2.65 -1.73
C LYS A 106 7.55 -2.14 -1.04
N VAL A 107 6.59 -1.61 -1.82
CA VAL A 107 5.27 -1.21 -1.31
C VAL A 107 4.50 -2.43 -0.82
N ILE A 108 4.46 -3.51 -1.61
CA ILE A 108 3.80 -4.76 -1.23
C ILE A 108 4.45 -5.35 0.03
N TYR A 109 5.78 -5.36 0.09
CA TYR A 109 6.51 -5.82 1.28
C TYR A 109 6.18 -5.01 2.54
N CYS A 110 6.06 -3.67 2.40
CA CYS A 110 5.64 -2.80 3.51
C CYS A 110 4.23 -3.14 4.00
N ILE A 111 3.30 -3.43 3.09
CA ILE A 111 1.92 -3.82 3.43
C ILE A 111 1.92 -5.15 4.20
N HIS A 112 2.68 -6.14 3.75
CA HIS A 112 2.86 -7.42 4.45
C HIS A 112 3.42 -7.23 5.85
N ALA A 113 4.49 -6.44 5.99
CA ALA A 113 5.12 -6.17 7.27
C ALA A 113 4.18 -5.45 8.25
N LEU A 114 3.40 -4.50 7.75
CA LEU A 114 2.37 -3.82 8.53
C LEU A 114 1.25 -4.79 8.96
N GLY A 115 0.78 -5.64 8.05
CA GLY A 115 -0.22 -6.66 8.36
C GLY A 115 0.26 -7.73 9.34
N TYR A 116 1.55 -8.03 9.35
CA TYR A 116 2.17 -8.89 10.37
C TYR A 116 2.26 -8.19 11.74
N LEU A 117 2.58 -6.89 11.76
CA LEU A 117 2.71 -6.09 12.98
C LEU A 117 1.37 -5.84 13.69
N LEU A 118 0.30 -5.67 12.93
CA LEU A 118 -1.04 -5.32 13.43
C LEU A 118 -1.94 -6.54 13.72
N LYS A 119 -1.41 -7.76 13.56
CA LYS A 119 -2.10 -9.02 13.89
C LYS A 119 -1.97 -9.38 15.36
#